data_AF-X1L2K1-F1
#
_entry.id   AF-X1L2K1-F1
#
_cell.length_a   1.000
_cell.length_b   1.000
_cell.length_c   1.000
_cell.angle_alpha   90.00
_cell.angle_beta   90.00
_cell.angle_gamma   90.00
#
_symmetry.space_group_name_H-M   'P 1'
#
loop_
_entity.id
_entity.type
_entity.pdbx_description
1 polymer ?
#
loop_
_entity_poly.entity_id
_entity_poly.type
_entity_poly.pdbx_seq_one_letter_code
_entity_poly.pdbx_strand_id
1 'polypeptide(L)' 'MNLLRPIYKKTAAYGHFGRHDRDFTWEKLDKVDEIKSFLGLK' A
#
# COMPACT_ATOMS: atom_id res chain seq x y z
N MET A 1 -0.31 4.24 -7.05
CA MET A 1 -1.54 3.89 -6.29
C MET A 1 -2.77 3.61 -7.16
N ASN A 2 -2.99 4.25 -8.32
CA ASN A 2 -4.12 3.91 -9.23
C ASN A 2 -5.49 3.82 -8.51
N LEU A 3 -5.93 4.95 -7.94
CA LEU A 3 -7.07 5.01 -7.02
C LEU A 3 -8.42 5.26 -7.71
N LEU A 4 -8.44 5.72 -8.97
CA LEU A 4 -9.67 5.97 -9.74
C LEU A 4 -10.31 4.65 -10.22
N ARG A 5 -10.65 3.80 -9.27
CA ARG A 5 -11.22 2.46 -9.45
C ARG A 5 -12.23 2.20 -8.33
N PRO A 6 -13.25 1.35 -8.54
CA PRO A 6 -14.26 1.05 -7.53
C PRO A 6 -13.77 0.05 -6.47
N ILE A 7 -12.74 0.42 -5.69
CA ILE A 7 -12.08 -0.46 -4.69
C ILE A 7 -12.51 -0.22 -3.24
N TYR A 8 -13.25 0.86 -2.98
CA TYR A 8 -13.50 1.37 -1.63
C TYR A 8 -14.53 0.57 -0.82
N LYS A 9 -15.39 -0.23 -1.47
CA LYS A 9 -16.38 -1.06 -0.75
C LYS A 9 -15.73 -2.00 0.27
N LYS A 10 -14.54 -2.52 -0.06
CA LYS A 10 -13.79 -3.43 0.81
C LYS A 10 -13.27 -2.75 2.07
N THR A 11 -13.05 -1.44 2.06
CA THR A 11 -12.55 -0.67 3.21
C THR A 11 -13.64 -0.26 4.19
N ALA A 12 -14.92 -0.41 3.84
CA ALA A 12 -16.05 -0.01 4.68
C ALA A 12 -16.23 -0.87 5.95
N ALA A 13 -15.56 -2.01 6.04
CA ALA A 13 -15.58 -2.89 7.21
C ALA A 13 -14.20 -3.51 7.45
N TYR A 14 -13.93 -3.86 8.72
CA TYR A 14 -12.69 -4.51 9.15
C TYR A 14 -11.42 -3.67 8.93
N GLY A 15 -11.57 -2.34 8.89
CA GLY A 15 -10.48 -1.37 8.86
C GLY A 15 -9.91 -1.08 7.46
N HIS A 16 -9.24 0.06 7.33
CA HIS A 16 -8.61 0.51 6.08
C HIS A 16 -7.19 -0.02 5.88
N PHE A 17 -6.53 -0.39 6.98
CA PHE A 17 -5.10 -0.69 7.02
C PHE A 17 -4.78 -2.10 7.52
N GLY A 18 -3.56 -2.57 7.27
CA GLY A 18 -3.02 -3.83 7.80
C GLY A 18 -3.61 -5.08 7.15
N ARG A 19 -4.31 -4.94 6.02
CA ARG A 19 -4.92 -6.04 5.28
C ARG A 19 -4.19 -6.27 3.97
N HIS A 20 -3.75 -7.51 3.74
CA HIS A 20 -3.12 -7.92 2.48
C HIS A 20 -4.18 -8.17 1.39
N ASP A 21 -4.74 -7.10 0.83
CA ASP A 21 -5.58 -7.12 -0.38
C ASP A 21 -4.84 -6.46 -1.54
N ARG A 22 -4.90 -7.06 -2.74
CA ARG A 22 -4.23 -6.54 -3.95
C ARG A 22 -4.74 -5.17 -4.37
N ASP A 23 -5.96 -4.80 -4.01
CA ASP A 23 -6.54 -3.49 -4.30
C ASP A 23 -6.00 -2.39 -3.39
N PHE A 24 -5.50 -2.73 -2.20
CA PHE A 24 -4.97 -1.79 -1.21
C PHE A 24 -3.51 -1.47 -1.52
N THR A 25 -3.31 -0.70 -2.59
CA THR A 25 -1.97 -0.35 -3.06
C THR A 25 -1.16 0.48 -2.07
N TRP A 26 -1.80 1.07 -1.04
CA TRP A 26 -1.12 1.79 0.05
C TRP A 26 -0.45 0.86 1.07
N GLU A 27 -0.80 -0.43 1.11
CA GLU A 27 -0.15 -1.42 1.97
C GLU A 27 1.13 -2.00 1.33
N LYS A 28 1.46 -1.61 0.10
CA LYS A 28 2.64 -2.10 -0.59
C LYS A 28 3.91 -1.49 0.01
N LEU A 29 4.91 -2.33 0.20
CA LEU A 29 6.26 -1.95 0.64
C LEU A 29 7.25 -1.84 -0.52
N ASP A 30 6.74 -1.60 -1.74
CA ASP A 30 7.52 -1.56 -2.98
C ASP A 30 8.50 -0.38 -3.06
N LYS A 31 8.42 0.57 -2.13
CA LYS A 31 9.34 1.70 -1.99
C LYS A 31 10.41 1.53 -0.91
N VAL A 32 10.39 0.44 -0.14
CA VAL A 32 11.34 0.25 0.98
C VAL A 32 12.78 0.24 0.49
N ASP A 33 13.09 -0.52 -0.55
CA ASP A 33 14.47 -0.64 -1.05
C ASP A 33 14.96 0.65 -1.70
N GLU A 34 14.08 1.37 -2.40
CA GLU A 34 14.39 2.68 -2.98
C GLU A 34 14.74 3.70 -1.89
N ILE A 35 13.97 3.73 -0.80
CA ILE A 35 14.22 4.62 0.34
C ILE A 35 15.52 4.25 1.06
N LYS A 36 15.76 2.94 1.30
CA LYS A 36 17.03 2.48 1.90
C LYS A 36 18.23 2.88 1.05
N SER A 37 18.15 2.66 -0.27
CA SER A 37 19.20 3.03 -1.20
C SER A 37 19.45 4.54 -1.22
N PHE A 38 18.39 5.36 -1.25
CA PHE A 38 18.50 6.81 -1.21
C PHE A 38 19.20 7.32 0.06
N LEU A 39 18.97 6.66 1.20
CA LEU A 39 19.58 7.00 2.49
C LEU A 39 20.95 6.34 2.72
N GLY A 40 21.43 5.49 1.80
CA GLY A 40 22.67 4.72 1.98
C GLY A 40 22.58 3.64 3.06
N LEU A 41 21.37 3.21 3.41
CA LEU A 41 21.12 2.16 4.39
C LEU A 41 21.21 0.79 3.71
N LYS A 42 21.97 -0.14 4.30
CA LYS A 42 22.05 -1.56 3.91
C LYS A 42 20.99 -2.38 4.65
#